data_AF-A0A4P7DR28-F1
#
_entry.id   AF-A0A4P7DR28-F1
#
_cell.length_a   1.000
_cell.length_b   1.000
_cell.length_c   1.000
_cell.angle_alpha   90.00
_cell.angle_beta   90.00
_cell.angle_gamma   90.00
#
_symmetry.space_group_name_H-M   'P 1'
#
loop_
_entity.id
_entity.type
_entity.pdbx_description
1 polymer ?
#
loop_
_entity_poly.entity_id
_entity_poly.type
_entity_poly.pdbx_seq_one_letter_code
_entity_poly.pdbx_strand_id
1 'polypeptide(L)'
;MATYKEFWKVLINNLINTASLSLLMFFLARLIYAKSRFIDVLTVVLIAQANLVCIALALFNPMLKETTQAIIPSMVNGTIKPDEGMLNQLVWLSFAAILALVFILFFFFLLVQGMKIAMNSKKGYHGIIIILMTLLLDALLWITRPYIN
;
A
#
# COMPACT_ATOMS: atom_id res chain seq x y z
N MET A 1 -14.35 16.28 10.50
CA MET A 1 -15.16 15.07 10.33
C MET A 1 -15.05 14.66 8.88
N ALA A 2 -14.50 13.48 8.55
CA ALA A 2 -14.50 13.03 7.14
C ALA A 2 -15.96 12.90 6.71
N THR A 3 -16.38 13.66 5.71
CA THR A 3 -17.74 13.58 5.16
C THR A 3 -17.96 12.14 4.72
N TYR A 4 -19.11 11.52 5.03
CA TYR A 4 -19.44 10.12 4.68
C TYR A 4 -19.04 9.74 3.23
N LYS A 5 -19.18 10.69 2.30
CA LYS A 5 -18.75 10.58 0.90
C LYS A 5 -17.25 10.25 0.72
N GLU A 6 -16.37 10.82 1.54
CA GLU A 6 -14.91 10.59 1.49
C GLU A 6 -14.53 9.20 1.99
N PHE A 7 -15.25 8.66 2.99
CA PHE A 7 -15.04 7.30 3.47
C PHE A 7 -15.37 6.26 2.39
N TRP A 8 -16.52 6.40 1.72
CA TRP A 8 -16.92 5.48 0.64
C TRP A 8 -15.96 5.49 -0.53
N LYS A 9 -15.46 6.67 -0.92
CA LYS A 9 -14.42 6.77 -1.95
C LYS A 9 -13.17 5.97 -1.58
N VAL A 10 -12.66 6.13 -0.35
CA VAL A 10 -11.48 5.37 0.10
C VAL A 10 -11.72 3.86 0.08
N LEU A 11 -12.90 3.41 0.54
CA LEU A 11 -13.27 1.99 0.50
C LEU A 11 -13.34 1.43 -0.92
N ILE A 12 -14.03 2.14 -1.82
CA ILE A 12 -14.18 1.72 -3.23
C ILE A 12 -12.81 1.67 -3.91
N ASN A 13 -11.94 2.65 -3.67
CA ASN A 13 -10.59 2.69 -4.23
C ASN A 13 -9.76 1.48 -3.79
N ASN A 14 -9.79 1.17 -2.48
CA ASN A 14 -9.08 0.01 -1.95
C ASN A 14 -9.64 -1.31 -2.49
N LEU A 15 -10.96 -1.39 -2.69
CA LEU A 15 -11.60 -2.56 -3.26
C LEU A 15 -11.19 -2.77 -4.71
N ILE A 16 -11.18 -1.72 -5.53
CA ILE A 16 -10.74 -1.79 -6.93
C ILE A 16 -9.25 -2.14 -7.02
N ASN A 17 -8.39 -1.52 -6.21
CA ASN A 17 -6.96 -1.86 -6.15
C ASN A 17 -6.76 -3.35 -5.83
N THR A 18 -7.46 -3.84 -4.81
CA THR A 18 -7.38 -5.24 -4.37
C THR A 18 -7.93 -6.22 -5.41
N ALA A 19 -9.06 -5.89 -6.03
CA ALA A 19 -9.68 -6.72 -7.06
C ALA A 19 -8.80 -6.77 -8.32
N SER A 20 -8.28 -5.64 -8.76
CA SER A 20 -7.40 -5.53 -9.93
C SER A 20 -6.09 -6.31 -9.71
N LEU A 21 -5.49 -6.18 -8.53
CA LEU A 21 -4.28 -6.92 -8.18
C LEU A 21 -4.56 -8.42 -8.12
N SER A 22 -5.69 -8.82 -7.52
CA SER A 22 -6.11 -10.23 -7.46
C SER A 22 -6.31 -10.84 -8.83
N LEU A 23 -6.95 -10.12 -9.75
CA LEU A 23 -7.14 -10.54 -11.14
C LEU A 23 -5.81 -10.69 -11.87
N LEU A 24 -4.96 -9.67 -11.81
CA LEU A 24 -3.63 -9.70 -12.45
C LEU A 24 -2.78 -10.88 -11.94
N MET A 25 -2.73 -11.05 -10.62
CA MET A 25 -1.98 -12.14 -10.00
C MET A 25 -2.57 -13.51 -10.34
N PHE A 26 -3.88 -13.61 -10.49
CA PHE A 26 -4.53 -14.85 -10.90
C PHE A 26 -4.19 -15.20 -12.35
N PHE A 27 -4.24 -14.24 -13.27
CA PHE A 27 -3.81 -14.47 -14.65
C PHE A 27 -2.35 -14.90 -14.70
N LEU A 28 -1.46 -14.21 -13.97
CA LEU A 28 -0.05 -14.58 -13.87
C LEU A 28 0.12 -16.02 -13.34
N ALA A 29 -0.57 -16.37 -12.25
CA ALA A 29 -0.53 -17.70 -11.67
C ALA A 29 -1.06 -18.76 -12.63
N ARG A 30 -2.11 -18.46 -13.41
CA ARG A 30 -2.72 -19.38 -14.39
C ARG A 30 -1.80 -19.64 -15.58
N LEU A 31 -1.08 -18.62 -16.05
CA LEU A 31 -0.07 -18.74 -17.10
C LEU A 31 1.11 -19.63 -16.67
N ILE A 32 1.50 -19.56 -15.41
CA ILE A 32 2.62 -20.35 -14.87
C ILE A 32 2.18 -21.76 -14.49
N TYR A 33 1.02 -21.88 -13.85
CA TYR A 33 0.48 -23.14 -13.33
C TYR A 33 -1.03 -23.20 -13.52
N ALA A 34 -1.47 -24.02 -14.48
CA ALA A 34 -2.87 -24.13 -14.88
C ALA A 34 -3.81 -24.63 -13.77
N LYS A 35 -3.30 -25.24 -12.68
CA LYS A 35 -4.13 -25.69 -11.54
C LYS A 35 -4.19 -24.67 -10.40
N SER A 36 -3.65 -23.46 -10.57
CA SER A 36 -3.83 -22.38 -9.61
C SER A 36 -5.32 -22.05 -9.46
N ARG A 37 -5.75 -21.90 -8.20
CA ARG A 37 -7.13 -21.60 -7.83
C ARG A 37 -7.25 -20.13 -7.50
N PHE A 38 -8.31 -19.48 -7.97
CA PHE A 38 -8.53 -18.05 -7.73
C PHE A 38 -8.61 -17.73 -6.23
N ILE A 39 -9.27 -18.59 -5.44
CA ILE A 39 -9.42 -18.40 -4.00
C ILE A 39 -8.07 -18.37 -3.25
N ASP A 40 -7.09 -19.17 -3.70
CA ASP A 40 -5.75 -19.19 -3.10
C ASP A 40 -5.04 -17.86 -3.37
N VAL A 41 -5.11 -17.37 -4.61
CA VAL A 41 -4.54 -16.07 -5.02
C VAL A 41 -5.20 -14.90 -4.30
N LEU A 42 -6.54 -14.89 -4.26
CA LEU A 42 -7.30 -13.85 -3.57
C LEU A 42 -6.94 -13.80 -2.08
N THR A 43 -6.81 -14.96 -1.43
CA THR A 43 -6.41 -15.04 -0.01
C THR A 43 -5.03 -14.43 0.21
N VAL A 44 -4.06 -14.73 -0.66
CA VAL A 44 -2.71 -14.16 -0.60
C VAL A 44 -2.75 -12.64 -0.74
N VAL A 45 -3.48 -12.12 -1.73
CA VAL A 45 -3.58 -10.67 -1.96
C VAL A 45 -4.27 -10.00 -0.78
N LEU A 46 -5.34 -10.56 -0.23
CA LEU A 46 -6.03 -10.01 0.93
C LEU A 46 -5.14 -9.99 2.18
N ILE A 47 -4.35 -11.03 2.43
CA ILE A 47 -3.40 -11.05 3.56
C ILE A 47 -2.32 -9.98 3.38
N ALA A 48 -1.77 -9.82 2.17
CA ALA A 48 -0.83 -8.76 1.87
C ALA A 48 -1.47 -7.38 2.08
N GLN A 49 -2.69 -7.16 1.57
CA GLN A 49 -3.40 -5.88 1.74
C GLN A 49 -3.76 -5.58 3.19
N ALA A 50 -4.14 -6.60 3.97
CA ALA A 50 -4.42 -6.45 5.40
C ALA A 50 -3.20 -5.89 6.16
N ASN A 51 -1.99 -6.26 5.75
CA ASN A 51 -0.77 -5.69 6.30
C ASN A 51 -0.63 -4.17 6.06
N LEU A 52 -1.10 -3.65 4.91
CA LEU A 52 -1.08 -2.21 4.64
C LEU A 52 -2.14 -1.43 5.43
N VAL A 53 -3.20 -2.10 5.93
CA VAL A 53 -4.18 -1.46 6.83
C VAL A 53 -3.50 -1.00 8.13
N CYS A 54 -2.45 -1.68 8.59
CA CYS A 54 -1.65 -1.25 9.74
C CYS A 54 -1.01 0.14 9.53
N ILE A 55 -0.58 0.45 8.30
CA ILE A 55 -0.08 1.78 7.94
C ILE A 55 -1.20 2.81 8.02
N ALA A 56 -2.37 2.49 7.46
CA ALA A 56 -3.51 3.40 7.50
C ALA A 56 -3.89 3.75 8.94
N LEU A 57 -3.94 2.77 9.85
CA LEU A 57 -4.20 3.00 11.27
C LEU A 57 -3.16 3.92 11.92
N ALA A 58 -1.88 3.75 11.60
CA ALA A 58 -0.83 4.65 12.07
C ALA A 58 -1.05 6.08 11.53
N LEU A 59 -1.34 6.25 10.24
CA LEU A 59 -1.55 7.55 9.60
C LEU A 59 -2.83 8.27 10.05
N PHE A 60 -3.87 7.54 10.48
CA PHE A 60 -5.09 8.12 11.04
C PHE A 60 -4.90 8.68 12.46
N ASN A 61 -3.71 8.55 13.05
CA ASN A 61 -3.41 9.11 14.35
C ASN A 61 -3.54 10.67 14.32
N PRO A 62 -4.37 11.27 15.20
CA PRO A 62 -4.56 12.72 15.25
C PRO A 62 -3.25 13.51 15.40
N MET A 63 -2.30 12.99 16.18
CA MET A 63 -1.01 13.62 16.41
C MET A 63 -0.19 13.77 15.13
N LEU A 64 -0.16 12.73 14.28
CA LEU A 64 0.56 12.76 13.00
C LEU A 64 -0.14 13.68 12.00
N LYS A 65 -1.47 13.74 12.04
CA LYS A 65 -2.25 14.62 11.18
C LYS A 65 -1.99 16.09 11.50
N GLU A 66 -2.04 16.46 12.78
CA GLU A 66 -1.74 17.83 13.25
C GLU A 66 -0.30 18.22 12.93
N THR A 67 0.65 17.31 13.17
CA THR A 67 2.06 17.47 12.81
C THR A 67 2.24 17.76 11.32
N THR A 68 1.58 16.97 10.46
CA THR A 68 1.67 17.13 9.00
C THR A 68 1.08 18.48 8.55
N GLN A 69 -0.03 18.91 9.14
CA GLN A 69 -0.69 20.17 8.83
C GLN A 69 0.09 21.41 9.32
N ALA A 70 0.85 21.28 10.41
CA ALA A 70 1.70 22.36 10.93
C ALA A 70 3.02 22.50 10.16
N ILE A 71 3.64 21.37 9.80
CA ILE A 71 4.98 21.36 9.20
C ILE A 71 4.95 21.65 7.70
N ILE A 72 4.01 21.08 6.93
CA ILE A 72 4.00 21.25 5.47
C ILE A 72 3.93 22.72 5.03
N PRO A 73 3.01 23.57 5.55
CA PRO A 73 2.94 24.97 5.16
C PRO A 73 4.20 25.76 5.57
N SER A 74 4.76 25.42 6.73
CA SER A 74 5.96 26.05 7.27
C SER A 74 7.21 25.72 6.44
N MET A 75 7.28 24.51 5.87
CA MET A 75 8.31 24.12 4.91
C MET A 75 8.17 24.86 3.58
N VAL A 76 6.94 24.95 3.05
CA VAL A 76 6.66 25.62 1.76
C VAL A 76 6.99 27.12 1.81
N ASN A 77 6.72 27.78 2.95
CA ASN A 77 6.95 29.22 3.11
C ASN A 77 8.38 29.56 3.55
N GLY A 78 9.27 28.58 3.74
CA GLY A 78 10.66 28.81 4.16
C GLY A 78 10.82 29.41 5.56
N THR A 79 9.77 29.41 6.38
CA THR A 79 9.75 30.03 7.73
C THR A 79 10.04 29.02 8.83
N ILE A 80 10.83 27.98 8.53
CA ILE A 80 11.18 26.94 9.51
C ILE A 80 12.09 27.56 10.57
N LYS A 81 11.53 27.85 11.74
CA LYS A 81 12.30 28.11 12.96
C LYS A 81 12.24 26.86 13.81
N PRO A 82 13.33 26.08 13.91
CA PRO A 82 13.32 24.88 14.73
C PRO A 82 13.21 25.29 16.21
N ASP A 83 12.05 25.04 16.79
CA ASP A 83 11.88 24.94 18.23
C ASP A 83 11.84 23.46 18.66
N GLU A 84 11.94 23.22 19.96
CA GLU A 84 11.95 21.85 20.51
C GLU A 84 10.66 21.07 20.20
N GLY A 85 9.52 21.77 20.09
CA GLY A 85 8.24 21.18 19.72
C GLY A 85 8.23 20.65 18.29
N MET A 86 8.77 21.42 17.33
CA MET A 86 8.88 21.06 15.93
C MET A 86 9.87 19.91 15.72
N LEU A 87 10.99 19.88 16.47
CA LEU A 87 11.93 18.75 16.43
C LEU A 87 11.28 17.44 16.86
N ASN A 88 10.53 17.44 17.97
CA ASN A 88 9.81 16.26 18.45
C ASN A 88 8.79 15.76 17.42
N GLN A 89 8.03 16.68 16.81
CA GLN A 89 7.09 16.37 15.74
C GLN A 89 7.78 15.75 14.51
N LEU A 90 8.93 16.29 14.10
CA LEU A 90 9.71 15.77 12.96
C LEU A 90 10.23 14.35 13.23
N VAL A 91 10.63 14.06 14.47
CA VAL A 91 11.07 12.72 14.90
C VAL A 91 9.91 11.72 14.80
N TRP A 92 8.72 12.07 15.29
CA TRP A 92 7.53 11.22 15.18
C TRP A 92 7.11 10.97 13.73
N LEU A 93 7.17 12.01 12.89
CA LEU A 93 6.88 11.89 11.46
C LEU A 93 7.88 10.95 10.77
N SER A 94 9.17 11.10 11.08
CA SER A 94 10.24 10.26 10.54
C SER A 94 10.09 8.80 10.97
N PHE A 95 9.77 8.57 12.24
CA PHE A 95 9.48 7.23 12.77
C PHE A 95 8.29 6.59 12.05
N ALA A 96 7.18 7.33 11.87
CA ALA A 96 6.01 6.85 11.14
C ALA A 96 6.34 6.52 9.67
N ALA A 97 7.18 7.32 9.01
CA ALA A 97 7.62 7.07 7.64
C ALA A 97 8.48 5.80 7.52
N ILE A 98 9.42 5.59 8.44
CA ILE A 98 10.25 4.38 8.49
C ILE A 98 9.36 3.15 8.75
N LEU A 99 8.43 3.25 9.70
CA LEU A 99 7.49 2.18 10.00
C LEU A 99 6.64 1.83 8.77
N ALA A 100 6.10 2.84 8.07
CA ALA A 100 5.36 2.63 6.83
C ALA A 100 6.20 1.92 5.77
N LEU A 101 7.48 2.29 5.60
CA LEU A 101 8.40 1.63 4.67
C LEU A 101 8.61 0.15 5.02
N VAL A 102 8.74 -0.19 6.32
CA VAL A 102 8.83 -1.60 6.76
C VAL A 102 7.57 -2.37 6.37
N PHE A 103 6.39 -1.81 6.59
CA PHE A 103 5.13 -2.46 6.21
C PHE A 103 4.99 -2.61 4.69
N ILE A 104 5.48 -1.67 3.89
CA ILE A 104 5.51 -1.78 2.41
C ILE A 104 6.44 -2.91 1.97
N LEU A 105 7.64 -3.00 2.54
CA LEU A 105 8.57 -4.11 2.24
C LEU A 105 7.97 -5.46 2.64
N PHE A 106 7.31 -5.51 3.81
CA PHE A 106 6.66 -6.72 4.28
C PHE A 106 5.44 -7.10 3.42
N PHE A 107 4.70 -6.13 2.87
CA PHE A 107 3.66 -6.39 1.88
C PHE A 107 4.20 -7.17 0.67
N PHE A 108 5.31 -6.72 0.07
CA PHE A 108 5.91 -7.44 -1.07
C PHE A 108 6.42 -8.81 -0.66
N PHE A 109 6.98 -8.95 0.54
CA PHE A 109 7.40 -10.24 1.06
C PHE A 109 6.23 -11.23 1.16
N LEU A 110 5.11 -10.83 1.78
CA LEU A 110 3.90 -11.66 1.90
C LEU A 110 3.33 -12.01 0.52
N LEU A 111 3.25 -11.03 -0.38
CA LEU A 111 2.72 -11.22 -1.72
C LEU A 111 3.57 -12.22 -2.51
N VAL A 112 4.89 -12.05 -2.53
CA VAL A 112 5.80 -12.94 -3.27
C VAL A 112 5.76 -14.36 -2.72
N GLN A 113 5.86 -14.53 -1.40
CA GLN A 113 5.87 -15.87 -0.81
C GLN A 113 4.52 -16.57 -0.97
N GLY A 114 3.42 -15.87 -0.69
CA GLY A 114 2.08 -16.41 -0.87
C GLY A 114 1.79 -16.78 -2.32
N MET A 115 2.18 -15.93 -3.27
CA MET A 115 1.96 -16.20 -4.70
C MET A 115 2.78 -17.38 -5.18
N LYS A 116 4.04 -17.52 -4.75
CA LYS A 116 4.87 -18.69 -5.07
C LYS A 116 4.25 -19.99 -4.58
N ILE A 117 3.59 -19.98 -3.42
CA ILE A 117 2.82 -21.12 -2.92
C ILE A 117 1.59 -21.37 -3.82
N ALA A 118 0.80 -20.33 -4.10
CA ALA A 118 -0.43 -20.43 -4.91
C ALA A 118 -0.19 -20.91 -6.35
N MET A 119 0.95 -20.56 -6.95
CA MET A 119 1.34 -21.00 -8.30
C MET A 119 2.28 -22.21 -8.30
N ASN A 120 2.56 -22.82 -7.15
CA ASN A 120 3.51 -23.93 -7.00
C ASN A 120 4.84 -23.69 -7.72
N SER A 121 5.48 -22.55 -7.46
CA SER A 121 6.72 -22.18 -8.13
C SER A 121 7.91 -22.01 -7.19
N LYS A 122 9.00 -22.69 -7.53
CA LYS A 122 10.28 -22.61 -6.82
C LYS A 122 11.24 -21.59 -7.43
N LYS A 123 10.97 -21.09 -8.64
CA LYS A 123 11.95 -20.26 -9.37
C LYS A 123 11.98 -18.83 -8.80
N GLY A 124 13.18 -18.33 -8.53
CA GLY A 124 13.38 -17.02 -7.89
C GLY A 124 12.89 -15.84 -8.73
N TYR A 125 13.04 -15.90 -10.05
CA TYR A 125 12.65 -14.82 -10.95
C TYR A 125 11.15 -14.51 -10.93
N HIS A 126 10.29 -15.46 -10.54
CA HIS A 126 8.86 -15.17 -10.38
C HIS A 126 8.59 -14.13 -9.29
N GLY A 127 9.43 -14.07 -8.24
CA GLY A 127 9.32 -13.02 -7.23
C GLY A 127 9.54 -11.63 -7.84
N ILE A 128 10.54 -11.50 -8.70
CA ILE A 128 10.82 -10.24 -9.42
C ILE A 128 9.65 -9.88 -10.32
N ILE A 129 9.10 -10.85 -11.08
CA ILE A 129 7.94 -10.62 -11.95
C ILE A 129 6.72 -10.16 -11.14
N ILE A 130 6.45 -10.77 -9.99
CA ILE A 130 5.34 -10.38 -9.11
C ILE A 130 5.51 -8.94 -8.65
N ILE A 131 6.71 -8.55 -8.18
CA ILE A 131 6.98 -7.18 -7.74
C ILE A 131 6.79 -6.20 -8.90
N LEU A 132 7.39 -6.46 -10.06
CA LEU A 132 7.29 -5.59 -11.23
C LEU A 132 5.84 -5.45 -11.72
N MET A 133 5.09 -6.55 -11.80
CA MET A 133 3.68 -6.52 -12.21
C MET A 133 2.81 -5.75 -11.22
N THR A 134 3.10 -5.88 -9.91
CA THR A 134 2.38 -5.13 -8.87
C THR A 134 2.63 -3.64 -9.00
N LEU A 135 3.88 -3.21 -9.17
CA LEU A 135 4.24 -1.81 -9.36
C LEU A 135 3.69 -1.22 -10.67
N LEU A 136 3.71 -1.99 -11.75
CA LEU A 136 3.12 -1.57 -13.03
C LEU A 136 1.61 -1.37 -12.92
N LEU A 137 0.92 -2.27 -12.22
CA LEU A 137 -0.52 -2.12 -11.99
C LEU A 137 -0.81 -0.89 -11.14
N ASP A 138 -0.07 -0.68 -10.05
CA ASP A 138 -0.25 0.48 -9.18
C ASP A 138 -0.03 1.79 -9.95
N ALA A 139 1.03 1.88 -10.76
CA ALA A 139 1.28 3.02 -11.64
C ALA A 139 0.15 3.22 -12.66
N LEU A 140 -0.37 2.14 -13.26
CA LEU A 140 -1.46 2.22 -14.22
C LEU A 140 -2.76 2.72 -13.57
N LEU A 141 -3.09 2.22 -12.39
CA LEU A 141 -4.27 2.66 -11.63
C LEU A 141 -4.13 4.12 -11.18
N TRP A 142 -2.91 4.55 -10.82
CA TRP A 142 -2.62 5.95 -10.51
C TRP A 142 -2.76 6.88 -11.72
N ILE A 143 -2.31 6.46 -12.92
CA ILE A 143 -2.44 7.26 -14.15
C ILE A 143 -3.90 7.35 -14.60
N THR A 144 -4.59 6.20 -14.61
CA THR A 144 -5.97 6.12 -15.11
C THR A 144 -6.97 6.79 -14.16
N ARG A 145 -6.61 6.97 -12.88
CA ARG A 145 -7.43 7.62 -11.84
C ARG A 145 -8.91 7.19 -11.91
N PRO A 146 -9.23 5.88 -11.95
CA PRO A 146 -10.63 5.44 -12.01
C PRO A 146 -11.43 5.87 -10.76
N TYR A 147 -10.73 6.39 -9.75
CA TYR A 147 -11.16 6.78 -8.42
C TYR A 147 -11.64 8.23 -8.27
N ILE A 148 -11.45 9.08 -9.28
CA ILE A 148 -11.58 10.55 -9.17
C ILE A 148 -12.86 11.10 -9.85
N ASN A 149 -13.64 10.26 -10.54
CA ASN A 149 -14.94 10.65 -11.10
C ASN A 149 -16.09 10.42 -10.09
#